data_AF-A0AAX3LJ18-F1
#
_entry.id   AF-A0AAX3LJ18-F1
#
_cell.length_a   1.000
_cell.length_b   1.000
_cell.length_c   1.000
_cell.angle_alpha   90.00
_cell.angle_beta   90.00
_cell.angle_gamma   90.00
#
_symmetry.space_group_name_H-M   'P 1'
#
loop_
_entity.id
_entity.type
_entity.pdbx_description
1 polymer ?
#
loop_
_entity_poly.entity_id
_entity_poly.type
_entity_poly.pdbx_seq_one_letter_code
_entity_poly.pdbx_strand_id
1 'polypeptide(L)'
;MMEFTKEQLIAHITAKAARIKPDTQVNNSLRIEALMNKREMEIALASLTVPVDIPPHVLDTMSDMCDAGFDAQGIWDLCRKSILPPEPCPRCGTVSDRPDGAHYCHSRG
;
A
#
# COMPACT_ATOMS: atom_id res chain seq x y z
N MET A 1 -8.06 10.27 -16.50
CA MET A 1 -7.81 9.58 -15.21
C MET A 1 -7.25 10.64 -14.28
N MET A 2 -7.85 10.91 -13.12
CA MET A 2 -7.28 11.87 -12.17
C MET A 2 -6.12 11.16 -11.47
N GLU A 3 -4.90 11.65 -11.68
CA GLU A 3 -3.74 11.25 -10.90
C GLU A 3 -3.76 12.06 -9.61
N PHE A 4 -4.00 11.41 -8.48
CA PHE A 4 -3.88 12.03 -7.17
C PHE A 4 -2.40 12.14 -6.79
N THR A 5 -2.01 13.28 -6.20
CA THR A 5 -0.69 13.35 -5.56
C THR A 5 -0.65 12.45 -4.33
N LYS A 6 0.57 12.08 -3.90
CA LYS A 6 0.81 11.35 -2.67
C LYS A 6 0.08 11.97 -1.47
N GLU A 7 0.13 13.29 -1.34
CA GLU A 7 -0.48 14.05 -0.25
C GLU A 7 -2.01 13.98 -0.32
N GLN A 8 -2.58 14.04 -1.53
CA GLN A 8 -4.03 13.89 -1.73
C GLN A 8 -4.50 12.48 -1.38
N LEU A 9 -3.72 11.45 -1.72
CA LEU A 9 -4.00 10.06 -1.33
C LEU A 9 -3.95 9.88 0.18
N ILE A 10 -2.91 10.39 0.83
CA ILE A 10 -2.76 10.36 2.30
C ILE A 10 -3.97 11.03 2.97
N ALA A 11 -4.33 12.23 2.53
CA ALA A 11 -5.47 12.97 3.08
C ALA A 11 -6.79 12.21 2.88
N HIS A 12 -6.99 11.64 1.68
CA HIS A 12 -8.20 10.89 1.36
C HIS A 12 -8.34 9.62 2.21
N ILE A 13 -7.27 8.83 2.32
CA ILE A 13 -7.24 7.59 3.11
C ILE A 13 -7.43 7.91 4.59
N THR A 14 -6.72 8.91 5.12
CA THR A 14 -6.85 9.33 6.53
C THR A 14 -8.29 9.72 6.86
N ALA A 15 -8.92 10.53 6.01
CA ALA A 15 -10.31 10.95 6.20
C ALA A 15 -11.29 9.77 6.11
N LYS A 16 -11.02 8.79 5.24
CA LYS A 16 -11.86 7.61 5.07
C LYS A 16 -11.72 6.64 6.25
N ALA A 17 -10.50 6.38 6.71
CA ALA A 17 -10.21 5.52 7.86
C ALA A 17 -10.86 6.06 9.14
N ALA A 18 -10.78 7.38 9.37
CA ALA A 18 -11.39 8.02 10.55
C ALA A 18 -12.92 7.89 10.61
N ARG A 19 -13.59 7.66 9.47
CA ARG A 19 -15.04 7.44 9.42
C ARG A 19 -15.43 6.00 9.75
N ILE A 20 -14.52 5.04 9.66
CA ILE A 20 -14.80 3.64 9.95
C ILE A 20 -14.79 3.43 11.45
N LYS A 21 -15.94 3.00 11.99
CA LYS A 21 -16.13 2.74 13.41
C LYS A 21 -16.60 1.29 13.62
N PRO A 22 -15.68 0.31 13.64
CA PRO A 22 -16.06 -1.11 13.75
C PRO A 22 -16.87 -1.38 15.02
N ASP A 23 -16.54 -0.72 16.13
CA ASP A 23 -17.18 -0.94 17.43
C ASP A 23 -18.62 -0.42 17.51
N THR A 24 -19.05 0.38 16.53
CA THR A 24 -20.45 0.86 16.45
C THR A 24 -21.36 -0.12 15.72
N GLN A 25 -20.80 -1.18 15.10
CA GLN A 25 -21.56 -2.18 14.38
C GLN A 25 -22.12 -3.22 15.36
N VAL A 26 -23.46 -3.37 15.36
CA VAL A 26 -24.17 -4.36 16.19
C VAL A 26 -24.05 -5.76 15.59
N ASN A 27 -23.95 -5.86 14.27
CA ASN A 27 -23.78 -7.13 13.58
C ASN A 27 -22.29 -7.50 13.51
N ASN A 28 -21.95 -8.72 13.95
CA ASN A 28 -20.58 -9.23 13.94
C ASN A 28 -19.96 -9.32 12.54
N SER A 29 -20.72 -9.67 11.50
CA SER A 29 -20.17 -9.71 10.14
C SER A 29 -19.81 -8.31 9.65
N LEU A 30 -20.69 -7.33 9.86
CA LEU A 30 -20.44 -5.92 9.54
C LEU A 30 -19.29 -5.34 10.37
N ARG A 31 -19.16 -5.77 11.63
CA ARG A 31 -18.04 -5.39 12.50
C ARG A 31 -16.71 -5.91 11.95
N ILE A 32 -16.66 -7.19 11.55
CA ILE A 32 -15.46 -7.81 10.98
C ILE A 32 -15.10 -7.12 9.66
N GLU A 33 -16.07 -6.90 8.78
CA GLU A 33 -15.85 -6.17 7.52
C GLU A 33 -15.33 -4.75 7.76
N ALA A 34 -15.92 -4.00 8.69
CA ALA A 34 -15.45 -2.68 9.06
C ALA A 34 -14.03 -2.72 9.65
N LEU A 35 -13.69 -3.74 10.45
CA LEU A 35 -12.35 -3.91 10.97
C LEU A 35 -11.34 -4.18 9.85
N MET A 36 -11.66 -5.06 8.90
CA MET A 36 -10.79 -5.35 7.75
C MET A 36 -10.58 -4.11 6.90
N ASN A 37 -11.65 -3.41 6.53
CA ASN A 37 -11.57 -2.16 5.77
C ASN A 37 -10.71 -1.10 6.47
N LYS A 38 -10.74 -1.04 7.81
CA LYS A 38 -9.89 -0.13 8.58
C LYS A 38 -8.41 -0.53 8.50
N ARG A 39 -8.10 -1.82 8.67
CA ARG A 39 -6.74 -2.37 8.59
C ARG A 39 -6.11 -2.20 7.21
N GLU A 40 -6.89 -2.42 6.14
CA GLU A 40 -6.45 -2.14 4.77
C GLU A 40 -6.02 -0.68 4.59
N MET A 41 -6.80 0.27 5.14
CA MET A 41 -6.46 1.69 5.09
C MET A 41 -5.22 2.04 5.92
N GLU A 42 -5.01 1.37 7.06
CA GLU A 42 -3.80 1.54 7.88
C GLU A 42 -2.54 1.08 7.12
N ILE A 43 -2.60 -0.07 6.44
CA ILE A 43 -1.50 -0.58 5.58
C ILE A 43 -1.25 0.38 4.41
N ALA A 44 -2.31 0.83 3.73
CA ALA A 44 -2.20 1.78 2.62
C ALA A 44 -1.60 3.12 3.09
N LEU A 45 -1.98 3.62 4.27
CA LEU A 45 -1.42 4.86 4.81
C LEU A 45 0.06 4.70 5.19
N ALA A 46 0.43 3.56 5.78
CA ALA A 46 1.80 3.27 6.17
C ALA A 46 2.71 3.14 4.95
N SER A 47 2.30 2.40 3.92
CA SER A 47 3.05 2.28 2.67
C SER A 47 3.22 3.63 1.96
N LEU A 48 2.28 4.57 2.09
CA LEU A 48 2.42 5.92 1.56
C LEU A 48 3.34 6.80 2.41
N THR A 49 3.39 6.63 3.72
CA THR A 49 4.14 7.54 4.62
C THR A 49 5.56 7.05 4.91
N VAL A 50 5.76 5.74 5.08
CA VAL A 50 7.04 5.10 5.40
C VAL A 50 7.24 3.87 4.48
N PRO A 51 7.42 4.06 3.15
CA PRO A 51 7.46 2.96 2.17
C PRO A 51 8.67 2.02 2.29
N VAL A 52 9.71 2.44 3.01
CA VAL A 52 11.01 1.74 3.09
C VAL A 52 11.10 0.81 4.29
N ASP A 53 10.25 0.99 5.29
CA ASP A 53 10.27 0.19 6.52
C ASP A 53 8.83 0.00 7.02
N ILE A 54 8.42 -1.26 7.20
CA ILE A 54 7.07 -1.59 7.65
C ILE A 54 7.03 -1.34 9.17
N PRO A 55 6.21 -0.39 9.67
CA PRO A 55 6.12 -0.16 11.11
C PRO A 55 5.67 -1.45 11.84
N PRO A 56 6.20 -1.77 13.03
CA PRO A 56 5.89 -3.03 13.73
C PRO A 56 4.39 -3.29 13.89
N HIS A 57 3.60 -2.28 14.27
CA HIS A 57 2.15 -2.43 14.42
C HIS A 57 1.41 -2.72 13.11
N VAL A 58 1.97 -2.28 11.97
CA VAL A 58 1.43 -2.58 10.64
C VAL A 58 1.81 -4.00 10.25
N LEU A 59 3.04 -4.43 10.56
CA LEU A 59 3.47 -5.81 10.33
C LEU A 59 2.59 -6.81 11.12
N ASP A 60 2.30 -6.52 12.38
CA ASP A 60 1.38 -7.32 13.20
C ASP A 60 -0.02 -7.37 12.54
N THR A 61 -0.51 -6.22 12.09
CA THR A 61 -1.80 -6.11 11.38
C THR A 61 -1.82 -6.92 10.08
N MET A 62 -0.74 -6.87 9.31
CA MET A 62 -0.58 -7.65 8.08
C MET A 62 -0.54 -9.14 8.37
N SER A 63 0.13 -9.56 9.44
CA SER A 63 0.16 -10.96 9.90
C SER A 63 -1.24 -11.44 10.26
N ASP A 64 -1.97 -10.70 11.09
CA ASP A 64 -3.35 -11.02 11.47
C ASP A 64 -4.27 -11.16 10.24
N MET A 65 -4.11 -10.26 9.25
CA MET A 65 -4.88 -10.31 8.01
C MET A 65 -4.50 -11.52 7.16
N CYS A 66 -3.22 -11.87 7.09
CA CYS A 66 -2.74 -13.04 6.37
C CYS A 66 -3.29 -14.34 6.98
N ASP A 67 -3.28 -14.45 8.31
CA ASP A 67 -3.89 -15.57 9.04
C ASP A 67 -5.40 -15.69 8.77
N ALA A 68 -6.07 -14.57 8.49
CA ALA A 68 -7.46 -14.51 8.07
C ALA A 68 -7.70 -14.75 6.56
N GLY A 69 -6.64 -15.03 5.78
CA GLY A 69 -6.70 -15.31 4.35
C GLY A 69 -6.68 -14.09 3.43
N PHE A 70 -6.26 -12.92 3.92
CA PHE A 70 -6.16 -11.69 3.13
C PHE A 70 -4.75 -11.42 2.62
N ASP A 71 -4.63 -10.88 1.40
CA ASP A 71 -3.35 -10.49 0.80
C ASP A 71 -2.91 -9.08 1.26
N ALA A 72 -2.51 -8.98 2.52
CA ALA A 72 -2.04 -7.73 3.11
C ALA A 72 -0.73 -7.23 2.46
N GLN A 73 0.14 -8.16 2.02
CA GLN A 73 1.39 -7.83 1.31
C GLN A 73 1.11 -7.20 -0.05
N GLY A 74 0.14 -7.72 -0.81
CA GLY A 74 -0.28 -7.15 -2.09
C GLY A 74 -0.76 -5.70 -1.98
N ILE A 75 -1.47 -5.36 -0.90
CA ILE A 75 -1.90 -3.97 -0.62
C ILE A 75 -0.67 -3.09 -0.39
N TRP A 76 0.26 -3.52 0.46
CA TRP A 76 1.49 -2.79 0.74
C TRP A 76 2.29 -2.53 -0.54
N ASP A 77 2.53 -3.57 -1.34
CA ASP A 77 3.34 -3.49 -2.56
C ASP A 77 2.70 -2.58 -3.62
N LEU A 78 1.38 -2.63 -3.77
CA LEU A 78 0.64 -1.79 -4.73
C LEU A 78 0.72 -0.31 -4.37
N CYS A 79 0.48 0.03 -3.11
CA CYS A 79 0.56 1.41 -2.64
C CYS A 79 2.01 1.93 -2.65
N ARG A 80 2.98 1.10 -2.27
CA ARG A 80 4.42 1.43 -2.31
C ARG A 80 4.90 1.71 -3.74
N LYS A 81 4.56 0.85 -4.71
CA LYS A 81 4.90 1.05 -6.14
C LYS A 81 4.32 2.33 -6.74
N SER A 82 3.21 2.81 -6.18
CA SER A 82 2.54 4.02 -6.65
C SER A 82 3.26 5.30 -6.23
N ILE A 83 4.19 5.25 -5.26
CA ILE A 83 4.90 6.44 -4.76
C ILE A 83 6.42 6.35 -4.83
N LEU A 84 6.98 5.14 -4.97
CA LEU A 84 8.42 5.01 -5.17
C LEU A 84 8.75 5.14 -6.65
N PRO A 85 9.81 5.90 -7.00
CA PRO A 85 10.30 5.89 -8.36
C PRO A 85 10.74 4.45 -8.72
N PRO A 86 10.58 4.05 -9.99
CA PRO A 86 11.04 2.74 -10.45
C PRO A 86 12.52 2.55 -10.10
N GLU A 87 12.89 1.35 -9.66
CA GLU A 87 14.28 1.05 -9.35
C GLU A 87 15.14 1.15 -10.64
N PRO A 88 16.33 1.78 -10.57
CA PRO A 88 17.22 1.87 -11.73
C PRO A 88 17.76 0.48 -12.13
N CYS A 89 18.01 0.25 -13.44
CA CYS A 89 18.64 -0.99 -13.94
C CYS A 89 19.89 -1.29 -13.12
N PRO A 90 20.03 -2.46 -12.48
CA PRO A 90 21.29 -2.79 -11.80
C PRO A 90 22.46 -2.91 -12.78
N ARG A 91 22.20 -3.03 -14.10
CA ARG A 91 23.24 -3.15 -15.14
C ARG A 91 23.65 -1.81 -15.77
N CYS A 92 22.75 -0.83 -15.90
CA CYS A 92 23.06 0.44 -16.57
C CYS A 92 22.68 1.71 -15.79
N GLY A 93 21.98 1.58 -14.66
CA GLY A 93 21.52 2.71 -13.85
C GLY A 93 20.30 3.45 -14.39
N THR A 94 19.76 3.09 -15.56
CA THR A 94 18.58 3.76 -16.15
C THR A 94 17.31 3.38 -15.39
N VAL A 95 16.56 4.39 -14.98
CA VAL A 95 15.19 4.24 -14.46
C VAL A 95 14.24 4.10 -15.65
N SER A 96 13.50 2.99 -15.71
CA SER A 96 12.50 2.79 -16.78
C SER A 96 11.27 3.64 -16.53
N ASP A 97 10.76 4.28 -17.58
CA ASP A 97 9.47 4.95 -17.59
C ASP A 97 8.30 3.98 -17.83
N ARG A 98 8.58 2.69 -18.06
CA ARG A 98 7.55 1.67 -18.27
C ARG A 98 6.94 1.19 -16.94
N PRO A 99 5.62 0.93 -16.90
CA PRO A 99 4.94 0.44 -15.70
C PRO A 99 5.42 -0.92 -15.18
N ASP A 100 5.94 -1.77 -16.08
CA ASP A 100 6.49 -3.09 -15.75
C ASP A 100 7.97 -3.03 -15.31
N GLY A 101 8.58 -1.83 -15.28
CA GLY A 101 9.99 -1.63 -14.96
C GLY A 101 10.95 -2.14 -16.05
N ALA A 102 10.44 -2.76 -17.12
CA ALA A 102 11.28 -3.28 -18.18
C ALA A 102 11.88 -2.12 -18.98
N HIS A 103 13.16 -2.22 -19.34
CA HIS A 103 13.76 -1.34 -20.33
C HIS A 103 14.85 -2.13 -21.05
N TYR A 104 15.17 -1.72 -22.28
CA TYR A 104 16.19 -2.38 -23.05
C TYR A 104 17.57 -1.92 -22.56
N CYS A 105 18.17 -2.70 -21.67
CA CYS A 105 19.49 -2.44 -21.10
C CYS A 105 20.51 -2.81 -22.21
N HIS A 106 20.82 -1.89 -23.14
CA HIS A 106 21.78 -2.12 -24.24
C HIS A 106 23.14 -2.49 -23.66
N SER A 107 23.63 -3.70 -23.94
CA SER A 107 24.98 -4.14 -23.60
C SER A 107 25.99 -3.15 -24.18
N ARG A 108 26.76 -2.45 -23.34
CA ARG A 108 27.94 -1.74 -23.81
C ARG A 108 29.01 -2.78 -24.13
N GLY A 109 29.37 -2.87 -25.41
CA GLY A 109 30.65 -3.36 -25.94
C GLY A 109 31.07 -4.77 -25.57
#